data_AF-A0A8S3PQI4-F1
#
_entry.id   AF-A0A8S3PQI4-F1
#
_cell.length_a   1.000
_cell.length_b   1.000
_cell.length_c   1.000
_cell.angle_alpha   90.00
_cell.angle_beta   90.00
_cell.angle_gamma   90.00
#
_symmetry.space_group_name_H-M   'P 1'
#
loop_
_entity.id
_entity.type
_entity.pdbx_description
1 polymer ?
#
loop_
_entity_poly.entity_id
_entity_poly.type
_entity_poly.pdbx_seq_one_letter_code
_entity_poly.pdbx_strand_id
1 'polypeptide(L)'
;MCDINDKIICFYLNDTHYRLFPRSLGDVLSTYNVQELHLTQAQGFWKHKKWGYPPEDAPPGVELWVWFKLGTLNIDKQWSDLVNALGGLFCSSLNFMDLKSTVSPHWSFRPQGVATKSYHMKSMYLRYSALPKEIVCTENLTPWRKLLPCDKVGLSSLFHTAKLYDSSYHSIGIHVRPICLEPKCSSASVELKQTLSVVFDKSSSEVGKQGLFYYRFDLILVV
;
A
#
# COMPACT_ATOMS: atom_id res chain seq x y z
N MET A 1 21.65 -17.46 1.75
CA MET A 1 22.31 -16.58 2.74
C MET A 1 22.28 -15.19 2.14
N CYS A 2 21.34 -14.34 2.57
CA CYS A 2 21.20 -12.97 2.06
C CYS A 2 22.30 -12.13 2.70
N ASP A 3 23.28 -11.69 1.90
CA ASP A 3 24.35 -10.82 2.39
C ASP A 3 23.93 -9.36 2.22
N ILE A 4 23.89 -8.61 3.32
CA ILE A 4 23.66 -7.16 3.34
C ILE A 4 24.68 -6.41 2.46
N ASN A 5 25.84 -7.01 2.18
CA ASN A 5 26.87 -6.40 1.35
C ASN A 5 26.58 -6.46 -0.16
N ASP A 6 25.77 -7.40 -0.62
CA ASP A 6 25.36 -7.52 -2.03
C ASP A 6 23.98 -6.91 -2.24
N LYS A 7 23.89 -5.57 -2.17
CA LYS A 7 22.96 -4.61 -2.85
C LYS A 7 21.55 -5.05 -3.32
N ILE A 8 20.98 -6.11 -2.79
CA ILE A 8 19.80 -6.80 -3.28
C ILE A 8 19.10 -7.34 -2.05
N ILE A 9 18.00 -6.72 -1.66
CA ILE A 9 17.09 -7.34 -0.70
C ILE A 9 16.38 -8.44 -1.47
N CYS A 10 16.83 -9.68 -1.23
CA CYS A 10 16.30 -10.84 -1.89
C CYS A 10 14.89 -11.12 -1.37
N PHE A 11 13.90 -10.97 -2.25
CA PHE A 11 12.60 -11.62 -2.11
C PHE A 11 12.79 -13.12 -2.38
N TYR A 12 13.53 -13.83 -1.53
CA TYR A 12 13.42 -15.28 -1.47
C TYR A 12 12.20 -15.60 -0.61
N LEU A 13 11.01 -15.36 -1.16
CA LEU A 13 9.79 -15.94 -0.63
C LEU A 13 9.84 -17.45 -0.99
N ASN A 14 10.55 -18.24 -0.18
CA ASN A 14 10.43 -19.70 -0.24
C ASN A 14 8.96 -20.08 0.05
N ASP A 15 8.48 -21.22 -0.47
CA ASP A 15 7.10 -21.71 -0.32
C ASP A 15 6.57 -21.71 1.13
N THR A 16 7.47 -21.71 2.12
CA THR A 16 7.14 -21.64 3.56
C THR A 16 6.66 -20.27 4.04
N HIS A 17 6.98 -19.18 3.35
CA HIS A 17 6.66 -17.79 3.74
C HIS A 17 5.27 -17.33 3.26
N TYR A 18 4.66 -18.03 2.29
CA TYR A 18 3.31 -17.72 1.80
C TYR A 18 2.16 -18.17 2.72
N ARG A 19 2.49 -18.71 3.90
CA ARG A 19 1.47 -18.98 4.94
C ARG A 19 0.86 -17.70 5.51
N LEU A 20 1.65 -16.63 5.58
CA LEU A 20 1.22 -15.33 6.12
C LEU A 20 1.28 -14.22 5.07
N PHE A 21 2.19 -14.32 4.10
CA PHE A 21 2.28 -13.37 2.99
C PHE A 21 1.40 -13.82 1.80
N PRO A 22 0.59 -12.93 1.20
CA PRO A 22 -0.23 -13.29 0.05
C PRO A 22 0.62 -13.60 -1.18
N ARG A 23 0.53 -14.84 -1.68
CA ARG A 23 1.30 -15.29 -2.85
C ARG A 23 1.08 -14.44 -4.09
N SER A 24 -0.17 -14.06 -4.37
CA SER A 24 -0.51 -13.21 -5.52
C SER A 24 0.24 -11.88 -5.51
N LEU A 25 0.41 -11.26 -4.34
CA LEU A 25 1.18 -10.03 -4.21
C LEU A 25 2.69 -10.30 -4.34
N GLY A 26 3.18 -11.38 -3.75
CA GLY A 26 4.61 -11.72 -3.76
C GLY A 26 5.13 -12.04 -5.15
N ASP A 27 4.35 -12.80 -5.92
CA ASP A 27 4.66 -13.13 -7.30
C ASP A 27 4.75 -11.86 -8.17
N VAL A 28 3.83 -10.91 -8.01
CA VAL A 28 3.85 -9.61 -8.71
C VAL A 28 5.09 -8.81 -8.34
N LEU A 29 5.38 -8.63 -7.04
CA LEU A 29 6.53 -7.85 -6.59
C LEU A 29 7.86 -8.44 -7.06
N SER A 30 7.99 -9.77 -7.01
CA SER A 30 9.16 -10.50 -7.49
C SER A 30 9.34 -10.36 -9.00
N THR A 31 8.27 -10.62 -9.77
CA THR A 31 8.27 -10.58 -11.25
C THR A 31 8.70 -9.21 -11.78
N TYR A 32 8.22 -8.13 -11.15
CA TYR A 32 8.50 -6.77 -11.62
C TYR A 32 9.70 -6.10 -10.94
N ASN A 33 10.50 -6.85 -10.17
CA ASN A 33 11.67 -6.33 -9.44
C ASN A 33 11.35 -5.15 -8.51
N VAL A 34 10.21 -5.21 -7.84
CA VAL A 34 9.82 -4.21 -6.85
C VAL A 34 10.58 -4.46 -5.55
N GLN A 35 11.08 -3.38 -4.94
CA GLN A 35 11.71 -3.40 -3.62
C GLN A 35 10.76 -2.85 -2.55
N GLU A 36 10.03 -1.79 -2.86
CA GLU A 36 9.09 -1.14 -1.96
C GLU A 36 7.87 -0.67 -2.76
N LEU A 37 6.67 -0.85 -2.20
CA LEU A 37 5.42 -0.50 -2.86
C LEU A 37 4.44 0.07 -1.85
N HIS A 38 3.79 1.18 -2.21
CA HIS A 38 2.75 1.80 -1.41
C HIS A 38 1.58 2.15 -2.33
N LEU A 39 0.46 1.47 -2.12
CA LEU A 39 -0.79 1.70 -2.82
C LEU A 39 -1.82 2.16 -1.79
N THR A 40 -2.42 3.32 -2.00
CA THR A 40 -3.54 3.83 -1.18
C THR A 40 -4.72 4.14 -2.08
N GLN A 41 -5.91 3.83 -1.58
CA GLN A 41 -7.18 4.16 -2.22
C GLN A 41 -8.07 4.82 -1.19
N ALA A 42 -8.54 6.03 -1.45
CA ALA A 42 -9.41 6.75 -0.54
C ALA A 42 -10.63 7.37 -1.22
N GLN A 43 -11.77 7.33 -0.54
CA GLN A 43 -12.97 8.06 -0.92
C GLN A 43 -13.31 9.09 0.16
N GLY A 44 -13.71 10.27 -0.32
CA GLY A 44 -13.98 11.42 0.53
C GLY A 44 -12.72 12.26 0.78
N PHE A 45 -12.87 13.31 1.58
CA PHE A 45 -11.79 14.24 1.91
C PHE A 45 -11.52 14.22 3.40
N TRP A 46 -10.24 14.10 3.78
CA TRP A 46 -9.83 14.19 5.18
C TRP A 46 -10.00 15.62 5.71
N LYS A 47 -10.97 15.82 6.61
CA LYS A 47 -11.26 17.14 7.18
C LYS A 47 -10.27 17.48 8.30
N HIS A 48 -9.06 17.93 7.96
CA HIS A 48 -7.99 18.25 8.93
C HIS A 48 -8.44 19.14 10.10
N LYS A 49 -9.27 20.17 9.84
CA LYS A 49 -9.79 21.05 10.89
C LYS A 49 -10.69 20.34 11.92
N LYS A 50 -11.37 19.26 11.51
CA LYS A 50 -12.29 18.50 12.36
C LYS A 50 -11.64 17.25 12.96
N TRP A 51 -10.74 16.61 12.21
CA TRP A 51 -10.21 15.27 12.54
C TRP A 51 -8.72 15.28 12.90
N GLY A 52 -8.03 16.41 12.75
CA GLY A 52 -6.58 16.52 12.98
C GLY A 52 -5.76 15.95 11.81
N TYR A 53 -4.56 15.48 12.10
CA TYR A 53 -3.73 14.81 11.10
C TYR A 53 -4.18 13.36 10.93
N PRO A 54 -4.30 12.87 9.68
CA PRO A 54 -4.60 11.46 9.46
C PRO A 54 -3.42 10.63 9.96
N PRO A 55 -3.67 9.44 10.53
CA PRO A 55 -2.58 8.56 10.92
C PRO A 55 -1.78 8.00 9.75
N GLU A 56 -2.43 7.85 8.60
CA GLU A 56 -1.82 7.52 7.32
C GLU A 56 -2.40 8.44 6.25
N ASP A 57 -1.53 9.14 5.53
CA ASP A 57 -1.95 10.00 4.43
C ASP A 57 -2.49 9.15 3.28
N ALA A 58 -3.72 9.42 2.87
CA ALA A 58 -4.34 8.78 1.72
C ALA A 58 -5.17 9.84 0.96
N PRO A 59 -4.64 10.37 -0.16
CA PRO A 59 -5.34 11.36 -0.97
C PRO A 59 -6.57 10.73 -1.65
N PRO A 60 -7.60 11.54 -1.99
CA PRO A 60 -8.77 11.04 -2.70
C PRO A 60 -8.39 10.38 -4.03
N GLY A 61 -9.09 9.29 -4.36
CA GLY A 61 -8.80 8.46 -5.52
C GLY A 61 -7.76 7.40 -5.19
N VAL A 62 -6.79 7.20 -6.09
CA VAL A 62 -5.70 6.24 -5.89
C VAL A 62 -4.34 6.93 -5.98
N GLU A 63 -3.43 6.56 -5.09
CA GLU A 63 -2.02 6.94 -5.14
C GLU A 63 -1.16 5.68 -5.09
N LEU A 64 -0.16 5.63 -5.97
CA LEU A 64 0.80 4.54 -6.05
C LEU A 64 2.21 5.09 -6.18
N TRP A 65 3.09 4.63 -5.31
CA TRP A 65 4.51 4.83 -5.50
C TRP A 65 5.32 3.58 -5.18
N VAL A 66 6.35 3.38 -5.98
CA VAL A 66 7.11 2.15 -6.04
C VAL A 66 8.59 2.47 -6.19
N TRP A 67 9.40 1.80 -5.39
CA TRP A 67 10.84 1.74 -5.61
C TRP A 67 11.22 0.37 -6.17
N PHE A 68 11.93 0.39 -7.30
CA PHE A 68 12.47 -0.82 -7.93
C PHE A 68 13.82 -1.20 -7.35
N LYS A 69 14.18 -2.49 -7.44
CA LYS A 69 15.48 -3.01 -7.03
C LYS A 69 16.60 -2.39 -7.86
N LEU A 70 17.78 -2.23 -7.24
CA LEU A 70 18.99 -1.85 -7.96
C LEU A 70 19.28 -2.82 -9.11
N GLY A 71 19.72 -2.28 -10.25
CA GLY A 71 20.00 -3.08 -11.45
C GLY A 71 18.78 -3.41 -12.30
N THR A 72 17.57 -3.01 -11.90
CA THR A 72 16.37 -3.16 -12.74
C THR A 72 16.56 -2.43 -14.08
N LEU A 73 16.45 -3.18 -15.18
CA LEU A 73 16.53 -2.66 -16.54
C LEU A 73 15.14 -2.22 -17.00
N ASN A 74 15.08 -1.19 -17.86
CA ASN A 74 13.83 -0.69 -18.46
C ASN A 74 12.71 -0.41 -17.45
N ILE A 75 13.00 0.43 -16.45
CA ILE A 75 12.09 0.74 -15.33
C ILE A 75 10.71 1.20 -15.81
N ASP A 76 10.64 1.97 -16.90
CA ASP A 76 9.37 2.43 -17.46
C ASP A 76 8.50 1.28 -18.00
N LYS A 77 9.13 0.25 -18.58
CA LYS A 77 8.43 -0.96 -18.99
C LYS A 77 7.96 -1.76 -17.77
N GLN A 78 8.85 -1.97 -16.80
CA GLN A 78 8.51 -2.67 -15.56
C GLN A 78 7.37 -1.98 -14.82
N TRP A 79 7.36 -0.64 -14.80
CA TRP A 79 6.27 0.16 -14.26
C TRP A 79 4.96 -0.07 -15.00
N SER A 80 4.96 0.03 -16.33
CA SER A 80 3.76 -0.23 -17.15
C SER A 80 3.19 -1.63 -16.90
N ASP A 81 4.04 -2.65 -16.86
CA ASP A 81 3.59 -4.03 -16.65
C ASP A 81 3.09 -4.23 -15.20
N LEU A 82 3.75 -3.60 -14.22
CA LEU A 82 3.36 -3.63 -12.82
C LEU A 82 1.97 -3.00 -12.59
N VAL A 83 1.70 -1.80 -13.12
CA VAL A 83 0.41 -1.13 -12.91
C VAL A 83 -0.74 -1.91 -13.55
N ASN A 84 -0.50 -2.60 -14.67
CA ASN A 84 -1.49 -3.51 -15.26
C ASN A 84 -1.76 -4.73 -14.36
N ALA A 85 -0.71 -5.35 -13.81
CA ALA A 85 -0.86 -6.48 -12.90
C ALA A 85 -1.58 -6.09 -11.61
N LEU A 86 -1.22 -4.95 -11.01
CA LEU A 86 -1.86 -4.42 -9.81
C LEU A 86 -3.32 -4.02 -10.07
N GLY A 87 -3.62 -3.44 -11.25
CA GLY A 87 -4.99 -3.11 -11.63
C GLY A 87 -5.89 -4.35 -11.68
N GLY A 88 -5.37 -5.47 -12.21
CA GLY A 88 -6.05 -6.76 -12.16
C GLY A 88 -6.19 -7.32 -10.74
N LEU A 89 -5.16 -7.17 -9.91
CA LEU A 89 -5.16 -7.68 -8.53
C LEU A 89 -6.15 -6.93 -7.62
N PHE A 90 -6.26 -5.60 -7.76
CA PHE A 90 -7.09 -4.74 -6.91
C PHE A 90 -8.42 -4.31 -7.53
N CYS A 91 -8.71 -4.80 -8.75
CA CYS A 91 -9.88 -4.40 -9.52
C CYS A 91 -10.00 -2.87 -9.64
N SER A 92 -8.90 -2.21 -9.97
CA SER A 92 -8.80 -0.75 -10.07
C SER A 92 -8.20 -0.37 -11.42
N SER A 93 -8.50 0.82 -11.91
CA SER A 93 -8.09 1.32 -13.24
C SER A 93 -6.63 1.81 -13.28
N LEU A 94 -5.72 1.13 -12.56
CA LEU A 94 -4.31 1.54 -12.43
C LEU A 94 -3.56 1.53 -13.77
N ASN A 95 -4.08 0.82 -14.76
CA ASN A 95 -3.57 0.84 -16.15
C ASN A 95 -3.58 2.25 -16.78
N PHE A 96 -4.31 3.22 -16.22
CA PHE A 96 -4.24 4.63 -16.64
C PHE A 96 -3.04 5.39 -16.08
N MET A 97 -2.25 4.81 -15.16
CA MET A 97 -0.98 5.35 -14.66
C MET A 97 0.15 5.19 -15.69
N ASP A 98 -0.05 5.79 -16.86
CA ASP A 98 0.91 5.77 -17.96
C ASP A 98 2.14 6.65 -17.67
N LEU A 99 3.12 6.61 -18.58
CA LEU A 99 4.34 7.42 -18.43
C LEU A 99 4.08 8.93 -18.49
N LYS A 100 2.90 9.39 -18.93
CA LYS A 100 2.53 10.81 -18.96
C LYS A 100 2.02 11.30 -17.61
N SER A 101 1.45 10.39 -16.82
CA SER A 101 0.93 10.63 -15.48
C SER A 101 1.85 10.11 -14.36
N THR A 102 3.07 9.70 -14.72
CA THR A 102 4.06 9.14 -13.79
C THR A 102 5.26 10.06 -13.66
N VAL A 103 5.75 10.23 -12.43
CA VAL A 103 6.91 11.08 -12.11
C VAL A 103 7.88 10.38 -11.15
N SER A 104 9.11 10.87 -11.10
CA SER A 104 10.19 10.35 -10.24
C SER A 104 10.75 11.46 -9.33
N PRO A 105 9.99 11.89 -8.30
CA PRO A 105 10.39 13.01 -7.46
C PRO A 105 11.67 12.70 -6.67
N HIS A 106 12.61 13.64 -6.66
CA HIS A 106 13.92 13.41 -6.04
C HIS A 106 13.90 13.34 -4.51
N TRP A 107 12.95 14.01 -3.85
CA TRP A 107 13.02 14.25 -2.40
C TRP A 107 11.81 13.79 -1.61
N SER A 108 10.60 13.86 -2.17
CA SER A 108 9.36 13.69 -1.41
C SER A 108 9.03 12.25 -1.02
N PHE A 109 9.48 11.26 -1.79
CA PHE A 109 9.14 9.84 -1.58
C PHE A 109 10.40 9.00 -1.44
N ARG A 110 11.13 9.19 -0.33
CA ARG A 110 12.28 8.34 -0.01
C ARG A 110 11.83 6.95 0.44
N PRO A 111 12.63 5.90 0.20
CA PRO A 111 12.35 4.57 0.74
C PRO A 111 12.11 4.65 2.25
N GLN A 112 10.99 4.09 2.70
CA GLN A 112 10.61 3.95 4.10
C GLN A 112 11.19 2.70 4.74
N GLY A 113 11.58 1.72 3.93
CA GLY A 113 12.26 0.51 4.38
C GLY A 113 13.78 0.66 4.50
N VAL A 114 14.43 -0.46 4.82
CA VAL A 114 15.88 -0.58 4.86
C VAL A 114 16.46 -0.36 3.48
N ALA A 115 17.36 0.60 3.38
CA ALA A 115 18.00 1.00 2.14
C ALA A 115 19.40 1.56 2.40
N THR A 116 20.31 1.37 1.43
CA THR A 116 21.62 2.02 1.50
C THR A 116 21.48 3.52 1.23
N LYS A 117 22.36 4.35 1.80
CA LYS A 117 22.40 5.80 1.50
C LYS A 117 22.46 6.10 0.00
N SER A 118 23.21 5.29 -0.75
CA SER A 118 23.32 5.42 -2.21
C SER A 118 22.00 5.14 -2.94
N TYR A 119 21.16 4.26 -2.38
CA TYR A 119 19.86 3.93 -2.94
C TYR A 119 18.86 5.09 -2.77
N HIS A 120 18.83 5.71 -1.59
CA HIS A 120 17.97 6.87 -1.31
C HIS A 120 18.19 8.03 -2.29
N MET A 121 19.37 8.13 -2.91
CA MET A 121 19.70 9.20 -3.87
C MET A 121 19.32 8.86 -5.32
N LYS A 122 18.95 7.62 -5.63
CA LYS A 122 18.71 7.15 -7.00
C LYS A 122 17.22 7.14 -7.34
N SER A 123 16.61 8.32 -7.40
CA SER A 123 15.18 8.47 -7.74
C SER A 123 14.80 7.93 -9.13
N MET A 124 15.78 7.60 -9.98
CA MET A 124 15.51 6.88 -11.24
C MET A 124 14.81 5.53 -11.02
N TYR A 125 14.96 4.92 -9.83
CA TYR A 125 14.25 3.70 -9.42
C TYR A 125 12.89 3.96 -8.75
N LEU A 126 12.50 5.22 -8.56
CA LEU A 126 11.20 5.59 -8.06
C LEU A 126 10.24 5.85 -9.22
N ARG A 127 9.01 5.35 -9.10
CA ARG A 127 7.87 5.82 -9.90
C ARG A 127 6.74 6.17 -8.94
N TYR A 128 6.14 7.34 -9.15
CA TYR A 128 4.98 7.83 -8.44
C TYR A 128 3.91 8.21 -9.47
N SER A 129 2.67 7.82 -9.22
CA SER A 129 1.51 8.26 -9.97
C SER A 129 0.27 8.29 -9.08
N ALA A 130 -0.71 9.09 -9.47
CA ALA A 130 -1.99 9.18 -8.79
C ALA A 130 -3.12 9.32 -9.79
N LEU A 131 -4.27 8.74 -9.45
CA LEU A 131 -5.54 8.84 -10.17
C LEU A 131 -6.59 9.48 -9.24
N PRO A 132 -6.63 10.82 -9.12
CA PRO A 132 -7.53 11.50 -8.18
C PRO A 132 -9.02 11.34 -8.50
N LYS A 133 -9.33 10.94 -9.74
CA LYS A 133 -10.70 10.72 -10.24
C LYS A 133 -11.11 9.25 -10.17
N GLU A 134 -10.23 8.35 -9.73
CA GLU A 134 -10.59 6.96 -9.56
C GLU A 134 -11.62 6.85 -8.43
N ILE A 135 -12.74 6.19 -8.70
CA ILE A 135 -13.78 5.97 -7.70
C ILE A 135 -13.39 4.71 -6.94
N VAL A 136 -13.27 4.81 -5.62
CA VAL A 136 -13.07 3.64 -4.76
C VAL A 136 -14.43 2.99 -4.54
N CYS A 137 -14.61 1.80 -5.10
CA CYS A 137 -15.86 1.06 -5.05
C CYS A 137 -15.77 -0.11 -4.07
N THR A 138 -16.92 -0.69 -3.71
CA THR A 138 -17.01 -1.84 -2.79
C THR A 138 -16.20 -3.06 -3.26
N GLU A 139 -15.99 -3.14 -4.56
CA GLU A 139 -15.24 -4.14 -5.30
C GLU A 139 -13.75 -4.09 -4.99
N ASN A 140 -13.19 -2.92 -4.60
CA ASN A 140 -11.78 -2.78 -4.22
C ASN A 140 -11.47 -3.31 -2.82
N LEU A 141 -12.46 -3.33 -1.92
CA LEU A 141 -12.28 -3.89 -0.57
C LEU A 141 -12.10 -5.42 -0.59
N THR A 142 -12.75 -6.10 -1.54
CA THR A 142 -12.69 -7.56 -1.64
C THR A 142 -11.26 -8.08 -1.90
N PRO A 143 -10.51 -7.62 -2.92
CA PRO A 143 -9.13 -8.05 -3.13
C PRO A 143 -8.21 -7.62 -2.00
N TRP A 144 -8.43 -6.45 -1.38
CA TRP A 144 -7.67 -6.02 -0.20
C TRP A 144 -7.88 -6.98 0.98
N ARG A 145 -9.14 -7.36 1.26
CA ARG A 145 -9.49 -8.28 2.36
C ARG A 145 -8.92 -9.68 2.13
N LYS A 146 -8.83 -10.13 0.87
CA LYS A 146 -8.24 -11.43 0.50
C LYS A 146 -6.75 -11.55 0.84
N LEU A 147 -6.05 -10.44 1.07
CA LEU A 147 -4.66 -10.45 1.50
C LEU A 147 -4.50 -10.74 3.01
N LEU A 148 -5.58 -10.74 3.78
CA LEU A 148 -5.52 -11.09 5.19
C LEU A 148 -5.22 -12.59 5.35
N PRO A 149 -4.46 -13.00 6.39
CA PRO A 149 -4.12 -14.41 6.62
C PRO A 149 -5.31 -15.37 6.79
N CYS A 150 -6.53 -14.85 6.99
CA CYS A 150 -7.77 -15.60 7.12
C CYS A 150 -8.92 -14.88 6.38
N ASP A 151 -9.43 -15.47 5.30
CA ASP A 151 -10.42 -14.81 4.42
C ASP A 151 -11.85 -14.82 5.02
N LYS A 152 -12.24 -15.86 5.76
CA LYS A 152 -13.65 -16.11 6.14
C LYS A 152 -13.98 -16.08 7.63
N VAL A 153 -12.98 -15.94 8.51
CA VAL A 153 -13.13 -15.90 9.97
C VAL A 153 -12.08 -14.96 10.59
N GLY A 154 -12.40 -14.32 11.71
CA GLY A 154 -11.50 -13.40 12.41
C GLY A 154 -11.61 -11.96 11.91
N LEU A 155 -10.46 -11.31 11.67
CA LEU A 155 -10.39 -9.87 11.34
C LEU A 155 -11.21 -9.48 10.10
N SER A 156 -11.31 -10.37 9.11
CA SER A 156 -12.07 -10.12 7.89
C SER A 156 -13.57 -9.91 8.15
N SER A 157 -14.12 -10.47 9.24
CA SER A 157 -15.53 -10.33 9.63
C SER A 157 -15.89 -8.95 10.18
N LEU A 158 -14.89 -8.16 10.60
CA LEU A 158 -15.11 -6.80 11.09
C LEU A 158 -15.45 -5.83 9.93
N PHE A 159 -15.04 -6.16 8.70
CA PHE A 159 -15.20 -5.30 7.54
C PHE A 159 -16.57 -5.49 6.87
N HIS A 160 -17.59 -4.84 7.44
CA HIS A 160 -18.91 -4.75 6.84
C HIS A 160 -18.92 -3.74 5.69
N THR A 161 -18.83 -4.22 4.45
CA THR A 161 -18.74 -3.40 3.23
C THR A 161 -19.78 -2.29 3.18
N ALA A 162 -21.07 -2.61 3.40
CA ALA A 162 -22.15 -1.62 3.31
C ALA A 162 -21.96 -0.43 4.27
N LYS A 163 -21.45 -0.68 5.49
CA LYS A 163 -21.18 0.39 6.46
C LYS A 163 -19.94 1.20 6.05
N LEU A 164 -18.86 0.53 5.67
CA LEU A 164 -17.60 1.19 5.30
C LEU A 164 -17.78 2.20 4.16
N TYR A 165 -18.58 1.85 3.15
CA TYR A 165 -18.81 2.71 2.00
C TYR A 165 -19.96 3.73 2.20
N ASP A 166 -20.67 3.66 3.33
CA ASP A 166 -21.62 4.69 3.80
C ASP A 166 -20.96 5.69 4.77
N SER A 167 -19.62 5.68 4.85
CA SER A 167 -18.85 6.58 5.71
C SER A 167 -18.56 7.93 5.03
N SER A 168 -18.28 8.96 5.84
CA SER A 168 -17.87 10.28 5.34
C SER A 168 -16.48 10.28 4.68
N TYR A 169 -15.63 9.35 5.10
CA TYR A 169 -14.31 9.13 4.56
C TYR A 169 -13.92 7.70 4.85
N HIS A 170 -13.35 7.03 3.85
CA HIS A 170 -12.60 5.81 4.10
C HIS A 170 -11.37 5.73 3.21
N SER A 171 -10.35 5.04 3.69
CA SER A 171 -9.18 4.69 2.90
C SER A 171 -8.72 3.28 3.21
N ILE A 172 -8.26 2.58 2.18
CA ILE A 172 -7.56 1.30 2.29
C ILE A 172 -6.17 1.46 1.70
N GLY A 173 -5.18 0.78 2.29
CA GLY A 173 -3.81 0.84 1.81
C GLY A 173 -3.07 -0.47 1.98
N ILE A 174 -2.08 -0.67 1.12
CA ILE A 174 -1.14 -1.78 1.14
C ILE A 174 0.25 -1.21 0.96
N HIS A 175 1.11 -1.53 1.93
CA HIS A 175 2.46 -1.04 2.00
C HIS A 175 3.39 -2.22 2.20
N VAL A 176 4.34 -2.39 1.28
CA VAL A 176 5.35 -3.44 1.36
C VAL A 176 6.71 -2.78 1.38
N ARG A 177 7.47 -3.04 2.44
CA ARG A 177 8.82 -2.50 2.59
C ARG A 177 9.77 -3.51 3.22
N PRO A 178 11.07 -3.42 2.91
CA PRO A 178 12.07 -4.22 3.60
C PRO A 178 12.33 -3.66 5.01
N ILE A 179 12.50 -4.56 5.99
CA ILE A 179 12.84 -4.21 7.37
C ILE A 179 14.02 -5.04 7.90
N CYS A 180 14.67 -4.56 8.95
CA CYS A 180 15.65 -5.35 9.70
C CYS A 180 14.92 -6.09 10.82
N LEU A 181 15.16 -7.39 10.99
CA LEU A 181 14.63 -8.12 12.15
C LEU A 181 15.37 -7.74 13.45
N GLU A 182 16.63 -7.34 13.31
CA GLU A 182 17.51 -6.99 14.42
C GLU A 182 18.08 -5.57 14.24
N PRO A 183 18.40 -4.84 15.33
CA PRO A 183 18.95 -3.49 15.25
C PRO A 183 20.26 -3.37 14.46
N LYS A 184 21.08 -4.44 14.44
CA LYS A 184 22.32 -4.50 13.67
C LYS A 184 22.09 -4.83 12.19
N CYS A 185 20.86 -5.07 11.78
CA CYS A 185 20.44 -5.47 10.45
C CYS A 185 21.27 -6.64 9.88
N SER A 186 21.54 -7.64 10.72
CA SER A 186 22.20 -8.91 10.35
C SER A 186 21.30 -9.77 9.46
N SER A 187 19.99 -9.65 9.65
CA SER A 187 18.95 -10.34 8.90
C SER A 187 17.88 -9.33 8.45
N ALA A 188 17.51 -9.41 7.17
CA ALA A 188 16.45 -8.61 6.56
C ALA A 188 15.19 -9.46 6.36
N SER A 189 14.04 -8.81 6.44
CA SER A 189 12.71 -9.40 6.27
C SER A 189 11.81 -8.42 5.52
N VAL A 190 10.62 -8.85 5.12
CA VAL A 190 9.64 -8.01 4.43
C VAL A 190 8.48 -7.72 5.37
N GLU A 191 8.11 -6.46 5.49
CA GLU A 191 6.90 -6.02 6.17
C GLU A 191 5.81 -5.76 5.13
N LEU A 192 4.66 -6.42 5.28
CA LEU A 192 3.40 -6.10 4.65
C LEU A 192 2.49 -5.42 5.67
N LYS A 193 2.18 -4.16 5.45
CA LYS A 193 1.23 -3.39 6.24
C LYS A 193 -0.03 -3.12 5.43
N GLN A 194 -1.17 -3.55 5.96
CA GLN A 194 -2.50 -3.25 5.44
C GLN A 194 -3.17 -2.23 6.34
N THR A 195 -3.66 -1.14 5.76
CA THR A 195 -4.28 -0.03 6.49
C THR A 195 -5.73 0.14 6.08
N LEU A 196 -6.58 0.47 7.06
CA LEU A 196 -7.95 0.91 6.86
C LEU A 196 -8.22 2.07 7.83
N SER A 197 -8.60 3.22 7.29
CA SER A 197 -9.09 4.37 8.07
C SER A 197 -10.51 4.69 7.66
N VAL A 198 -11.40 4.94 8.63
CA VAL A 198 -12.81 5.21 8.38
C VAL A 198 -13.33 6.28 9.33
N VAL A 199 -14.11 7.21 8.80
CA VAL A 199 -14.82 8.22 9.58
C VAL A 199 -16.31 8.10 9.31
N PHE A 200 -17.07 7.67 10.31
CA PHE A 200 -18.52 7.64 10.23
C PHE A 200 -19.11 8.97 10.67
N ASP A 201 -20.11 9.44 9.94
CA ASP A 201 -20.96 10.53 10.42
C ASP A 201 -22.01 9.95 11.37
N LYS A 202 -22.35 10.68 12.42
CA LYS A 202 -23.47 10.30 13.28
C LYS A 202 -24.73 10.91 12.67
N SER A 203 -25.66 10.07 12.21
CA SER A 203 -27.04 10.53 12.00
C SER A 203 -27.65 10.84 13.37
N SER A 204 -27.47 12.07 13.84
CA SER A 204 -28.12 12.51 15.07
C SER A 204 -29.58 12.86 14.76
N SER A 205 -30.49 11.99 15.18
CA SER A 205 -31.91 12.32 15.41
C SER A 205 -32.10 13.33 16.56
N GLU A 206 -31.01 13.78 17.19
CA GLU A 206 -31.02 14.76 18.27
C GLU A 206 -30.25 16.01 17.84
N VAL A 207 -31.01 17.11 17.74
CA VAL A 207 -30.54 18.45 17.44
C VAL A 207 -29.41 18.83 18.41
N GLY A 208 -28.18 19.00 17.89
CA GLY A 208 -27.13 19.79 18.55
C GLY A 208 -25.81 19.09 18.91
N LYS A 209 -25.61 17.79 18.68
CA LYS A 209 -24.31 17.12 18.90
C LYS A 209 -23.89 16.20 17.76
N GLN A 210 -23.14 16.75 16.80
CA GLN A 210 -22.39 15.96 15.81
C GLN A 210 -21.19 15.30 16.52
N GLY A 211 -21.34 14.03 16.91
CA GLY A 211 -20.21 13.21 17.36
C GLY A 211 -19.67 12.40 16.18
N LEU A 212 -18.37 12.43 15.92
CA LEU A 212 -17.73 11.63 14.88
C LEU A 212 -17.06 10.41 15.53
N PHE A 213 -17.15 9.25 14.89
CA PHE A 213 -16.35 8.08 15.26
C PHE A 213 -15.28 7.84 14.20
N TYR A 214 -14.03 7.89 14.64
CA TYR A 214 -12.87 7.50 13.85
C TYR A 214 -12.48 6.06 14.21
N TYR A 215 -12.39 5.19 13.21
CA TYR A 215 -11.87 3.85 13.37
C TYR A 215 -10.61 3.69 12.52
N ARG A 216 -9.56 3.16 13.15
CA ARG A 216 -8.29 2.81 12.51
C ARG A 216 -8.06 1.32 12.65
N PHE A 217 -7.63 0.69 11.58
CA PHE A 217 -7.13 -0.66 11.57
C PHE A 217 -5.82 -0.71 10.79
N ASP A 218 -4.75 -1.11 11.48
CA ASP A 218 -3.46 -1.39 10.87
C ASP A 218 -3.09 -2.84 11.17
N LEU A 219 -2.99 -3.67 10.14
CA LEU A 219 -2.41 -5.01 10.26
C LEU A 219 -1.00 -4.99 9.70
N ILE A 220 -0.03 -5.37 10.52
CA ILE A 220 1.38 -5.47 10.14
C ILE A 220 1.78 -6.94 10.18
N LEU A 221 2.23 -7.46 9.04
CA LEU A 221 2.75 -8.81 8.87
C LEU A 221 4.23 -8.70 8.52
N VAL A 222 5.08 -9.35 9.31
CA VAL A 222 6.53 -9.43 9.08
C VAL A 222 6.86 -10.85 8.68
N VAL A 223 7.48 -11.02 7.50
CA VAL A 223 7.69 -12.33 6.85
C VAL A 223 9.13 -12.53 6.38
#